data_AF-A0A7W3J3X3-F1
#
_entry.id   AF-A0A7W3J3X3-F1
#
_cell.length_a   1.000
_cell.length_b   1.000
_cell.length_c   1.000
_cell.angle_alpha   90.00
_cell.angle_beta   90.00
_cell.angle_gamma   90.00
#
_symmetry.space_group_name_H-M   'P 1'
#
loop_
_entity.id
_entity.type
_entity.pdbx_description
1 polymer ?
#
loop_
_entity_poly.entity_id
_entity_poly.type
_entity_poly.pdbx_seq_one_letter_code
_entity_poly.pdbx_strand_id
1 'polypeptide(L)'
;MTTTHHVRHRAAATAAVLVASLLPVLVAGAPARADAGCTSEQPTNPTPVTMAYCDDSSAPETTMGATSPTPNGRGYIKVDHVSFSFSGAYTDADADPITYQCQFGTATQPVEASWEACNGTDGTSASYGNLQDSGALPYRFFVRAVDSVDNAITVNTACAVPEPFCTQPATDTPDYDESPATATVRVDTMTPTTYVFLESKTYEVYGDDSTNPMVGSPAVQVRLASNEGDADHPVKYACTLDEASVECADGITTLTKVGPGRHRFEAAATDQAGNTDPTPDSVVFYSPRNLTGSAPWRTVRQGGYYAGDFLQTDQVGAQLKAPGKNVRVLRLIAPAGPQLGKVEVRIGHSIWRTVNLAATTYERFHIYKVRGAYDPLVSGTIRIRVKSVPRNGFVRVDAVYTRQ
;
A
#
# COMPACT_ATOMS: atom_id res chain seq x y z
N MET A 1 17.80 -42.54 -26.95
CA MET A 1 16.41 -42.03 -27.05
C MET A 1 16.47 -40.55 -27.35
N THR A 2 16.32 -40.25 -28.63
CA THR A 2 16.33 -38.93 -29.27
C THR A 2 14.98 -38.26 -29.09
N THR A 3 14.95 -37.01 -28.64
CA THR A 3 13.81 -36.12 -28.87
C THR A 3 14.29 -34.68 -29.05
N THR A 4 14.66 -34.37 -30.29
CA THR A 4 14.81 -33.02 -30.83
C THR A 4 13.43 -32.48 -31.17
N HIS A 5 12.95 -31.45 -30.47
CA HIS A 5 11.76 -30.71 -30.88
C HIS A 5 12.12 -29.67 -31.93
N HIS A 6 11.73 -29.96 -33.17
CA HIS A 6 11.78 -29.02 -34.29
C HIS A 6 10.69 -27.94 -34.15
N VAL A 7 11.12 -26.69 -34.02
CA VAL A 7 10.27 -25.51 -34.26
C VAL A 7 10.09 -25.37 -35.78
N ARG A 8 8.87 -25.51 -36.28
CA ARG A 8 8.51 -25.23 -37.67
C ARG A 8 7.85 -23.86 -37.77
N HIS A 9 8.59 -22.90 -38.34
CA HIS A 9 8.00 -21.74 -38.98
C HIS A 9 7.35 -22.15 -40.31
N ARG A 10 6.10 -21.75 -40.54
CA ARG A 10 5.49 -21.67 -41.88
C ARG A 10 4.68 -20.39 -42.01
N ALA A 11 5.31 -19.45 -42.70
CA ALA A 11 4.85 -18.62 -43.82
C ALA A 11 3.34 -18.38 -44.02
N ALA A 12 3.08 -17.09 -44.28
CA ALA A 12 1.87 -16.48 -44.81
C ALA A 12 1.32 -17.13 -46.08
N ALA A 13 -0.01 -17.07 -46.22
CA ALA A 13 -0.70 -17.10 -47.51
C ALA A 13 -1.93 -16.17 -47.44
N THR A 14 -2.01 -15.32 -48.45
CA THR A 14 -2.99 -14.26 -48.71
C THR A 14 -4.30 -14.77 -49.32
N ALA A 15 -5.32 -13.92 -49.16
CA ALA A 15 -6.51 -13.69 -50.01
C ALA A 15 -7.75 -14.58 -49.83
N ALA A 16 -8.83 -13.94 -49.35
CA ALA A 16 -10.09 -13.82 -50.09
C ALA A 16 -10.94 -12.69 -49.46
N VAL A 17 -11.06 -11.59 -50.19
CA VAL A 17 -11.98 -10.48 -49.91
C VAL A 17 -13.38 -10.93 -50.32
N LEU A 18 -14.31 -11.02 -49.35
CA LEU A 18 -15.74 -11.19 -49.59
C LEU A 18 -16.41 -9.85 -49.27
N VAL A 19 -16.67 -9.07 -50.32
CA VAL A 19 -17.52 -7.88 -50.27
C VAL A 19 -18.96 -8.37 -50.20
N ALA A 20 -19.54 -8.42 -49.00
CA ALA A 20 -20.98 -8.53 -48.83
C ALA A 20 -21.54 -7.10 -48.88
N SER A 21 -22.02 -6.72 -50.06
CA SER A 21 -22.80 -5.52 -50.31
C SER A 21 -24.13 -5.59 -49.56
N LEU A 22 -24.17 -5.00 -48.36
CA LEU A 22 -25.40 -4.63 -47.67
C LEU A 22 -25.93 -3.34 -48.29
N LEU A 23 -26.92 -3.46 -49.16
CA LEU A 23 -27.81 -2.36 -49.53
C LEU A 23 -28.56 -1.92 -48.27
N PRO A 24 -28.56 -0.64 -47.88
CA PRO A 24 -29.50 -0.14 -46.90
C PRO A 24 -30.90 -0.17 -47.54
N VAL A 25 -31.78 -1.00 -47.00
CA VAL A 25 -33.22 -0.84 -47.21
C VAL A 25 -33.61 0.41 -46.41
N LEU A 26 -33.61 1.56 -47.08
CA LEU A 26 -34.28 2.76 -46.62
C LEU A 26 -35.79 2.48 -46.65
N VAL A 27 -36.33 1.96 -45.56
CA VAL A 27 -37.72 2.25 -45.22
C VAL A 27 -37.70 3.68 -44.69
N ALA A 28 -37.90 4.63 -45.60
CA ALA A 28 -38.31 5.98 -45.23
C ALA A 28 -39.73 5.88 -44.65
N GLY A 29 -39.83 5.53 -43.38
CA GLY A 29 -40.90 6.09 -42.56
C GLY A 29 -40.68 7.59 -42.58
N ALA A 30 -41.69 8.35 -43.01
CA ALA A 30 -41.65 9.80 -42.87
C ALA A 30 -41.29 10.12 -41.41
N PRO A 31 -40.35 11.05 -41.14
CA PRO A 31 -40.19 11.50 -39.77
C PRO A 31 -41.55 12.05 -39.33
N ALA A 32 -42.05 11.54 -38.19
CA ALA A 32 -43.04 12.26 -37.43
C ALA A 32 -42.51 13.69 -37.31
N ARG A 33 -43.31 14.66 -37.73
CA ARG A 33 -42.87 16.05 -37.70
C ARG A 33 -42.80 16.45 -36.24
N ALA A 34 -41.59 16.59 -35.71
CA ALA A 34 -41.32 17.50 -34.61
C ALA A 34 -41.97 18.84 -34.96
N ASP A 35 -42.72 19.42 -34.04
CA ASP A 35 -43.16 20.79 -34.21
C ASP A 35 -41.94 21.69 -33.98
N ALA A 36 -41.43 22.29 -35.05
CA ALA A 36 -40.22 23.09 -34.99
C ALA A 36 -40.42 24.28 -34.02
N GLY A 37 -39.77 24.22 -32.85
CA GLY A 37 -39.81 25.26 -31.82
C GLY A 37 -40.72 24.97 -30.62
N CYS A 38 -41.17 23.72 -30.42
CA CYS A 38 -41.66 23.28 -29.11
C CYS A 38 -40.48 23.26 -28.12
N THR A 39 -40.66 23.84 -26.94
CA THR A 39 -39.65 23.95 -25.87
C THR A 39 -40.31 23.70 -24.50
N SER A 40 -41.51 23.12 -24.50
CA SER A 40 -42.36 22.84 -23.34
C SER A 40 -43.61 22.12 -23.82
N GLU A 41 -44.00 21.05 -23.14
CA GLU A 41 -45.23 20.30 -23.36
C GLU A 41 -46.47 21.02 -22.81
N GLN A 42 -46.29 22.13 -22.10
CA GLN A 42 -47.41 22.96 -21.66
C GLN A 42 -48.23 23.46 -22.86
N PRO A 43 -49.56 23.28 -22.86
CA PRO A 43 -50.37 23.60 -24.02
C PRO A 43 -50.34 25.11 -24.32
N THR A 44 -49.89 25.47 -25.52
CA THR A 44 -49.88 26.86 -25.97
C THR A 44 -51.29 27.29 -26.39
N ASN A 45 -51.72 28.49 -25.96
CA ASN A 45 -53.08 29.02 -26.18
C ASN A 45 -54.25 28.14 -25.64
N PRO A 46 -54.40 27.97 -24.32
CA PRO A 46 -55.59 27.34 -23.74
C PRO A 46 -56.81 28.27 -23.93
N THR A 47 -57.44 28.22 -25.11
CA THR A 47 -58.76 28.84 -25.31
C THR A 47 -59.84 27.86 -24.86
N PRO A 48 -61.08 28.31 -24.58
CA PRO A 48 -62.16 27.41 -24.16
C PRO A 48 -62.57 26.35 -25.21
N VAL A 49 -61.98 26.35 -26.41
CA VAL A 49 -62.50 25.64 -27.59
C VAL A 49 -61.44 24.76 -28.29
N THR A 50 -60.14 25.04 -28.14
CA THR A 50 -59.07 24.20 -28.73
C THR A 50 -57.85 24.13 -27.81
N MET A 51 -57.32 22.92 -27.59
CA MET A 51 -56.02 22.68 -26.95
C MET A 51 -55.06 22.00 -27.92
N ALA A 52 -53.81 22.44 -27.96
CA ALA A 52 -52.76 21.83 -28.76
C ALA A 52 -51.56 21.52 -27.85
N TYR A 53 -51.13 20.26 -27.89
CA TYR A 53 -49.90 19.80 -27.25
C TYR A 53 -48.83 19.60 -28.32
N CYS A 54 -47.58 19.85 -27.95
CA CYS A 54 -46.40 19.49 -28.73
C CYS A 54 -45.45 18.69 -27.83
N ASP A 55 -44.70 17.78 -28.43
CA ASP A 55 -43.68 16.92 -27.78
C ASP A 55 -42.35 17.69 -27.86
N ASP A 56 -41.79 18.09 -26.71
CA ASP A 56 -40.43 18.64 -26.69
C ASP A 56 -39.42 17.50 -26.67
N SER A 57 -38.75 17.30 -27.80
CA SER A 57 -37.74 16.26 -27.94
C SER A 57 -36.37 16.59 -27.33
N SER A 58 -36.19 17.78 -26.75
CA SER A 58 -34.90 18.31 -26.30
C SER A 58 -34.69 18.12 -24.80
N ALA A 59 -34.59 16.86 -24.35
CA ALA A 59 -34.33 16.55 -22.95
C ALA A 59 -33.07 17.27 -22.40
N PRO A 60 -33.05 17.65 -21.11
CA PRO A 60 -31.89 18.30 -20.51
C PRO A 60 -30.69 17.37 -20.41
N GLU A 61 -29.47 17.90 -20.60
CA GLU A 61 -28.22 17.15 -20.42
C GLU A 61 -27.67 17.31 -19.00
N THR A 62 -27.17 16.22 -18.40
CA THR A 62 -26.59 16.21 -17.05
C THR A 62 -25.07 16.23 -17.09
N THR A 63 -24.47 17.14 -16.33
CA THR A 63 -23.02 17.21 -16.12
C THR A 63 -22.67 16.88 -14.68
N MET A 64 -21.76 15.91 -14.49
CA MET A 64 -21.16 15.65 -13.17
C MET A 64 -20.24 16.81 -12.75
N GLY A 65 -20.42 17.27 -11.53
CA GLY A 65 -19.52 18.18 -10.84
C GLY A 65 -18.46 17.45 -10.01
N ALA A 66 -18.09 18.06 -8.88
CA ALA A 66 -17.09 17.53 -7.97
C ALA A 66 -17.64 16.47 -7.01
N THR A 67 -16.79 15.49 -6.68
CA THR A 67 -16.97 14.56 -5.56
C THR A 67 -16.18 15.06 -4.34
N SER A 68 -16.83 15.11 -3.18
CA SER A 68 -16.23 15.57 -1.92
C SER A 68 -16.41 14.53 -0.80
N PRO A 69 -15.36 14.15 -0.07
CA PRO A 69 -13.97 14.53 -0.32
C PRO A 69 -13.47 13.96 -1.64
N THR A 70 -12.48 14.62 -2.23
CA THR A 70 -11.90 14.18 -3.51
C THR A 70 -11.26 12.81 -3.35
N PRO A 71 -11.70 11.79 -4.09
CA PRO A 71 -11.08 10.47 -4.05
C PRO A 71 -9.61 10.55 -4.49
N ASN A 72 -8.77 9.69 -3.91
CA ASN A 72 -7.37 9.61 -4.32
C ASN A 72 -7.22 9.05 -5.76
N GLY A 73 -6.00 8.94 -6.28
CA GLY A 73 -5.75 8.43 -7.64
C GLY A 73 -6.23 6.98 -7.91
N ARG A 74 -6.72 6.27 -6.89
CA ARG A 74 -7.32 4.93 -6.96
C ARG A 74 -8.83 4.94 -6.66
N GLY A 75 -9.43 6.12 -6.48
CA GLY A 75 -10.85 6.29 -6.24
C GLY A 75 -11.28 6.10 -4.78
N TYR A 76 -10.35 6.07 -3.82
CA TYR A 76 -10.69 5.89 -2.41
C TYR A 76 -10.88 7.22 -1.66
N ILE A 77 -11.81 7.21 -0.71
CA ILE A 77 -11.95 8.19 0.36
C ILE A 77 -11.77 7.51 1.73
N LYS A 78 -11.27 8.27 2.71
CA LYS A 78 -10.95 7.79 4.07
C LYS A 78 -12.03 8.05 5.11
N VAL A 79 -13.21 8.44 4.64
CA VAL A 79 -14.36 8.81 5.47
C VAL A 79 -15.57 8.05 4.98
N ASP A 80 -16.54 7.88 5.85
CA ASP A 80 -17.78 7.13 5.64
C ASP A 80 -18.90 7.97 5.00
N HIS A 81 -18.57 9.11 4.39
CA HIS A 81 -19.53 10.00 3.75
C HIS A 81 -18.96 10.62 2.48
N VAL A 82 -19.84 10.89 1.53
CA VAL A 82 -19.49 11.48 0.23
C VAL A 82 -20.61 12.39 -0.24
N SER A 83 -20.23 13.49 -0.87
CA SER A 83 -21.12 14.41 -1.54
C SER A 83 -20.76 14.51 -3.02
N PHE A 84 -21.76 14.59 -3.88
CA PHE A 84 -21.62 14.82 -5.31
C PHE A 84 -22.31 16.14 -5.65
N SER A 85 -21.69 16.94 -6.49
CA SER A 85 -22.33 18.08 -7.15
C SER A 85 -22.60 17.76 -8.60
N PHE A 86 -23.61 18.38 -9.19
CA PHE A 86 -24.04 18.18 -10.57
C PHE A 86 -24.83 19.38 -11.07
N SER A 87 -24.97 19.50 -12.38
CA SER A 87 -25.75 20.54 -13.04
C SER A 87 -26.39 20.00 -14.31
N GLY A 88 -27.55 20.53 -14.67
CA GLY A 88 -28.26 20.26 -15.89
C GLY A 88 -28.41 21.51 -16.74
N ALA A 89 -28.50 21.33 -18.05
CA ALA A 89 -28.79 22.40 -19.00
C ALA A 89 -29.54 21.86 -20.20
N TYR A 90 -30.50 22.63 -20.70
CA TYR A 90 -31.10 22.41 -22.01
C TYR A 90 -30.12 22.80 -23.12
N THR A 91 -30.28 22.18 -24.28
CA THR A 91 -29.46 22.47 -25.48
C THR A 91 -30.15 23.44 -26.44
N ASP A 92 -31.40 23.79 -26.14
CA ASP A 92 -32.27 24.63 -26.94
C ASP A 92 -32.74 25.86 -26.15
N ALA A 93 -33.94 26.38 -26.44
CA ALA A 93 -34.45 27.62 -25.85
C ALA A 93 -35.41 27.40 -24.66
N ASP A 94 -35.53 26.16 -24.19
CA ASP A 94 -36.32 25.82 -23.02
C ASP A 94 -35.81 26.54 -21.74
N ALA A 95 -36.76 26.96 -20.91
CA ALA A 95 -36.56 27.67 -19.67
C ALA A 95 -37.31 27.03 -18.49
N ASP A 96 -37.88 25.84 -18.66
CA ASP A 96 -38.60 25.13 -17.60
C ASP A 96 -37.66 24.68 -16.46
N PRO A 97 -38.18 24.47 -15.24
CA PRO A 97 -37.35 24.07 -14.11
C PRO A 97 -36.82 22.64 -14.23
N ILE A 98 -35.48 22.52 -14.31
CA ILE A 98 -34.77 21.24 -14.21
C ILE A 98 -34.78 20.74 -12.76
N THR A 99 -35.23 19.49 -12.58
CA THR A 99 -35.06 18.71 -11.35
C THR A 99 -34.10 17.55 -11.59
N TYR A 100 -33.73 16.82 -10.53
CA TYR A 100 -32.77 15.71 -10.65
C TYR A 100 -33.24 14.46 -9.92
N GLN A 101 -32.99 13.33 -10.57
CA GLN A 101 -33.15 12.00 -9.99
C GLN A 101 -31.78 11.37 -9.78
N CYS A 102 -31.61 10.71 -8.64
CA CYS A 102 -30.34 10.13 -8.20
C CYS A 102 -30.50 8.65 -7.87
N GLN A 103 -29.43 7.89 -8.09
CA GLN A 103 -29.24 6.54 -7.56
C GLN A 103 -27.83 6.42 -6.97
N PHE A 104 -27.73 5.76 -5.82
CA PHE A 104 -26.43 5.50 -5.19
C PHE A 104 -26.39 4.11 -4.57
N GLY A 105 -25.35 3.35 -4.88
CA GLY A 105 -25.20 2.01 -4.35
C GLY A 105 -24.08 1.24 -5.03
N THR A 106 -24.17 -0.09 -5.00
CA THR A 106 -23.15 -0.98 -5.58
C THR A 106 -23.51 -1.48 -6.98
N ALA A 107 -24.70 -1.10 -7.49
CA ALA A 107 -25.13 -1.41 -8.84
C ALA A 107 -24.09 -0.96 -9.87
N THR A 108 -23.91 -1.75 -10.92
CA THR A 108 -22.94 -1.45 -11.99
C THR A 108 -23.51 -0.54 -13.07
N GLN A 109 -24.83 -0.45 -13.14
CA GLN A 109 -25.61 0.34 -14.10
C GLN A 109 -26.83 0.92 -13.38
N PRO A 110 -27.42 2.03 -13.88
CA PRO A 110 -28.67 2.55 -13.35
C PRO A 110 -29.80 1.54 -13.52
N VAL A 111 -30.69 1.48 -12.53
CA VAL A 111 -31.86 0.58 -12.55
C VAL A 111 -33.12 1.44 -12.64
N GLU A 112 -33.86 1.34 -13.74
CA GLU A 112 -34.92 2.32 -14.05
C GLU A 112 -35.99 2.46 -12.95
N ALA A 113 -36.35 1.38 -12.28
CA ALA A 113 -37.36 1.41 -11.22
C ALA A 113 -36.88 2.02 -9.89
N SER A 114 -35.60 2.40 -9.75
CA SER A 114 -35.01 2.88 -8.49
C SER A 114 -34.52 4.33 -8.54
N TRP A 115 -34.94 5.11 -9.53
CA TRP A 115 -34.70 6.55 -9.54
C TRP A 115 -35.51 7.23 -8.44
N GLU A 116 -34.85 8.04 -7.63
CA GLU A 116 -35.46 8.81 -6.54
C GLU A 116 -35.03 10.27 -6.62
N ALA A 117 -35.76 11.18 -5.99
CA ALA A 117 -35.32 12.57 -5.88
C ALA A 117 -33.96 12.65 -5.16
N CYS A 118 -33.05 13.48 -5.68
CA CYS A 118 -31.74 13.67 -5.06
C CYS A 118 -31.86 14.24 -3.63
N ASN A 119 -31.02 13.76 -2.72
CA ASN A 119 -31.15 14.04 -1.28
C ASN A 119 -30.44 15.34 -0.79
N GLY A 120 -30.16 16.29 -1.70
CA GLY A 120 -29.56 17.59 -1.36
C GLY A 120 -30.59 18.68 -1.09
N THR A 121 -30.18 19.71 -0.35
CA THR A 121 -31.02 20.87 -0.02
C THR A 121 -30.87 22.06 -0.98
N ASP A 122 -29.81 22.06 -1.79
CA ASP A 122 -29.48 23.11 -2.75
C ASP A 122 -29.99 22.81 -4.17
N GLY A 123 -30.57 21.62 -4.40
CA GLY A 123 -31.04 21.17 -5.72
C GLY A 123 -29.94 20.80 -6.71
N THR A 124 -28.66 20.94 -6.33
CA THR A 124 -27.49 20.72 -7.22
C THR A 124 -26.46 19.78 -6.60
N SER A 125 -26.82 19.11 -5.50
CA SER A 125 -25.97 18.16 -4.83
C SER A 125 -26.74 16.97 -4.25
N ALA A 126 -26.01 15.92 -3.92
CA ALA A 126 -26.50 14.77 -3.15
C ALA A 126 -25.41 14.32 -2.18
N SER A 127 -25.77 13.93 -0.96
CA SER A 127 -24.84 13.52 0.09
C SER A 127 -25.27 12.21 0.74
N TYR A 128 -24.32 11.30 0.91
CA TYR A 128 -24.53 9.98 1.50
C TYR A 128 -23.55 9.78 2.65
N GLY A 129 -24.00 9.17 3.75
CA GLY A 129 -23.20 8.94 4.96
C GLY A 129 -23.44 7.55 5.55
N ASN A 130 -22.67 7.20 6.59
CA ASN A 130 -22.64 5.85 7.18
C ASN A 130 -22.28 4.77 6.14
N LEU A 131 -21.46 5.13 5.15
CA LEU A 131 -21.00 4.21 4.12
C LEU A 131 -20.10 3.15 4.74
N GLN A 132 -20.26 1.93 4.27
CA GLN A 132 -19.42 0.82 4.71
C GLN A 132 -18.15 0.78 3.88
N ASP A 133 -17.07 0.26 4.48
CA ASP A 133 -15.85 0.02 3.72
C ASP A 133 -16.14 -0.94 2.57
N SER A 134 -15.84 -0.49 1.35
CA SER A 134 -16.26 -1.15 0.13
C SER A 134 -15.12 -1.97 -0.50
N GLY A 135 -13.92 -1.89 0.07
CA GLY A 135 -12.73 -2.57 -0.41
C GLY A 135 -12.48 -2.25 -1.89
N ALA A 136 -12.32 -3.28 -2.72
CA ALA A 136 -12.10 -3.10 -4.16
C ALA A 136 -13.37 -2.74 -4.96
N LEU A 137 -14.57 -3.02 -4.41
CA LEU A 137 -15.85 -2.78 -5.09
C LEU A 137 -16.30 -1.34 -4.83
N PRO A 138 -16.41 -0.47 -5.85
CA PRO A 138 -16.81 0.91 -5.63
C PRO A 138 -18.33 1.04 -5.47
N TYR A 139 -18.73 2.05 -4.71
CA TYR A 139 -20.04 2.66 -4.86
C TYR A 139 -20.10 3.44 -6.17
N ARG A 140 -21.27 3.46 -6.80
CA ARG A 140 -21.57 4.24 -7.99
C ARG A 140 -22.72 5.17 -7.70
N PHE A 141 -22.54 6.40 -8.14
CA PHE A 141 -23.55 7.43 -8.17
C PHE A 141 -23.98 7.62 -9.62
N PHE A 142 -25.29 7.68 -9.83
CA PHE A 142 -25.91 8.05 -11.09
C PHE A 142 -26.85 9.22 -10.83
N VAL A 143 -26.84 10.21 -11.72
CA VAL A 143 -27.76 11.34 -11.69
C VAL A 143 -28.24 11.66 -13.11
N ARG A 144 -29.53 11.97 -13.24
CA ARG A 144 -30.11 12.51 -14.46
C ARG A 144 -30.92 13.77 -14.17
N ALA A 145 -30.78 14.76 -15.04
CA ALA A 145 -31.65 15.91 -15.13
C ALA A 145 -33.00 15.47 -15.70
N VAL A 146 -34.06 16.11 -15.22
CA VAL A 146 -35.46 15.85 -15.60
C VAL A 146 -36.12 17.20 -15.78
N ASP A 147 -36.70 17.43 -16.96
CA ASP A 147 -37.68 18.48 -17.12
C ASP A 147 -38.92 18.09 -16.33
N SER A 148 -39.15 18.75 -15.21
CA SER A 148 -40.26 18.38 -14.32
C SER A 148 -41.62 18.84 -14.82
N VAL A 149 -41.65 19.84 -15.69
CA VAL A 149 -42.89 20.39 -16.25
C VAL A 149 -43.38 19.50 -17.38
N ASP A 150 -42.45 19.09 -18.24
CA ASP A 150 -42.74 18.25 -19.40
C ASP A 150 -42.95 16.80 -18.99
N ASN A 151 -42.08 16.23 -18.15
CA ASN A 151 -42.24 14.85 -17.64
C ASN A 151 -43.56 14.63 -16.85
N ALA A 152 -44.27 15.68 -16.45
CA ALA A 152 -45.57 15.58 -15.79
C ALA A 152 -46.74 15.40 -16.77
N ILE A 153 -46.49 15.66 -18.06
CA ILE A 153 -47.41 15.49 -19.17
C ILE A 153 -46.98 14.23 -19.95
N THR A 154 -47.93 13.63 -20.64
CA THR A 154 -47.66 12.51 -21.54
C THR A 154 -48.44 12.86 -22.80
N VAL A 155 -47.86 13.64 -23.69
CA VAL A 155 -48.58 14.40 -24.72
C VAL A 155 -49.39 13.52 -25.65
N ASN A 156 -48.97 12.28 -25.92
CA ASN A 156 -49.71 11.34 -26.77
C ASN A 156 -51.01 10.79 -26.14
N THR A 157 -51.21 11.02 -24.84
CA THR A 157 -52.42 10.64 -24.08
C THR A 157 -53.02 11.78 -23.27
N ALA A 158 -52.43 12.98 -23.35
CA ALA A 158 -52.84 14.16 -22.58
C ALA A 158 -54.27 14.61 -22.94
N CYS A 159 -54.74 14.33 -24.16
CA CYS A 159 -56.07 14.72 -24.60
C CYS A 159 -57.15 13.64 -24.48
N ALA A 160 -58.18 13.97 -23.71
CA ALA A 160 -59.41 13.18 -23.56
C ALA A 160 -60.52 13.54 -24.58
N VAL A 161 -60.33 14.58 -25.41
CA VAL A 161 -61.32 15.04 -26.40
C VAL A 161 -60.86 14.77 -27.84
N PRO A 162 -61.78 14.41 -28.76
CA PRO A 162 -61.43 14.07 -30.14
C PRO A 162 -61.07 15.28 -31.00
N GLU A 163 -60.35 15.04 -32.10
CA GLU A 163 -60.12 16.02 -33.15
C GLU A 163 -61.45 16.60 -33.69
N PRO A 164 -61.53 17.89 -34.03
CA PRO A 164 -60.45 18.88 -34.11
C PRO A 164 -60.25 19.72 -32.83
N PHE A 165 -60.86 19.33 -31.71
CA PHE A 165 -60.85 20.13 -30.48
C PHE A 165 -59.57 19.95 -29.67
N CYS A 166 -58.87 18.84 -29.87
CA CYS A 166 -57.49 18.69 -29.46
C CYS A 166 -56.63 18.04 -30.55
N THR A 167 -55.43 18.56 -30.74
CA THR A 167 -54.35 17.95 -31.51
C THR A 167 -53.20 17.59 -30.57
N GLN A 168 -52.72 16.35 -30.68
CA GLN A 168 -51.60 15.84 -29.88
C GLN A 168 -50.68 14.98 -30.76
N PRO A 169 -49.38 14.92 -30.45
CA PRO A 169 -48.42 14.09 -31.18
C PRO A 169 -48.70 12.59 -30.97
N ALA A 170 -48.19 11.76 -31.88
CA ALA A 170 -48.38 10.30 -31.82
C ALA A 170 -47.39 9.60 -30.86
N THR A 171 -46.32 10.29 -30.51
CA THR A 171 -45.25 9.84 -29.62
C THR A 171 -45.03 10.89 -28.54
N ASP A 172 -44.37 10.46 -27.49
CA ASP A 172 -44.04 11.20 -26.28
C ASP A 172 -42.59 10.80 -25.99
N THR A 173 -41.67 11.74 -26.17
CA THR A 173 -40.25 11.47 -25.96
C THR A 173 -39.88 11.61 -24.47
N PRO A 174 -38.83 10.94 -23.98
CA PRO A 174 -38.48 11.07 -22.57
C PRO A 174 -37.94 12.47 -22.24
N ASP A 175 -38.54 13.14 -21.27
CA ASP A 175 -38.13 14.50 -20.82
C ASP A 175 -37.05 14.45 -19.73
N TYR A 176 -36.20 13.43 -19.77
CA TYR A 176 -35.10 13.23 -18.84
C TYR A 176 -33.85 12.78 -19.58
N ASP A 177 -32.70 13.05 -18.98
CA ASP A 177 -31.41 12.61 -19.52
C ASP A 177 -31.33 11.08 -19.55
N GLU A 178 -31.39 10.50 -20.75
CA GLU A 178 -31.24 9.06 -20.99
C GLU A 178 -29.77 8.58 -20.87
N SER A 179 -28.81 9.51 -20.78
CA SER A 179 -27.38 9.25 -20.60
C SER A 179 -26.89 9.75 -19.24
N PRO A 180 -27.36 9.17 -18.12
CA PRO A 180 -27.12 9.69 -16.78
C PRO A 180 -25.62 9.85 -16.49
N ALA A 181 -25.29 10.99 -15.89
CA ALA A 181 -23.94 11.28 -15.47
C ALA A 181 -23.56 10.38 -14.28
N THR A 182 -22.30 9.92 -14.22
CA THR A 182 -21.86 8.94 -13.23
C THR A 182 -20.57 9.30 -12.52
N ALA A 183 -20.49 8.97 -11.24
CA ALA A 183 -19.27 9.01 -10.45
C ALA A 183 -19.07 7.71 -9.66
N THR A 184 -17.82 7.40 -9.36
CA THR A 184 -17.47 6.21 -8.57
C THR A 184 -16.60 6.59 -7.38
N VAL A 185 -16.80 5.92 -6.26
CA VAL A 185 -16.02 6.11 -5.05
C VAL A 185 -15.87 4.79 -4.30
N ARG A 186 -14.69 4.55 -3.74
CA ARG A 186 -14.42 3.48 -2.79
C ARG A 186 -14.29 4.08 -1.41
N VAL A 187 -14.83 3.40 -0.41
CA VAL A 187 -14.73 3.83 0.98
C VAL A 187 -13.81 2.86 1.69
N ASP A 188 -12.84 3.42 2.41
CA ASP A 188 -11.97 2.65 3.28
C ASP A 188 -11.51 3.56 4.44
N THR A 189 -12.14 3.36 5.58
CA THR A 189 -11.94 4.13 6.81
C THR A 189 -11.00 3.44 7.79
N MET A 190 -10.60 2.19 7.50
CA MET A 190 -9.79 1.39 8.40
C MET A 190 -8.31 1.69 8.19
N THR A 191 -7.56 1.72 9.30
CA THR A 191 -6.10 1.79 9.23
C THR A 191 -5.51 0.38 9.26
N PRO A 192 -4.45 0.11 8.48
CA PRO A 192 -3.74 -1.14 8.60
C PRO A 192 -3.03 -1.24 9.96
N THR A 193 -2.81 -2.47 10.41
CA THR A 193 -1.89 -2.85 11.49
C THR A 193 -0.61 -3.39 10.87
N THR A 194 0.53 -2.92 11.36
CA THR A 194 1.87 -3.33 10.94
C THR A 194 2.43 -4.37 11.91
N TYR A 195 3.17 -5.33 11.39
CA TYR A 195 3.91 -6.32 12.16
C TYR A 195 5.36 -6.38 11.70
N VAL A 196 6.28 -6.32 12.65
CA VAL A 196 7.73 -6.38 12.43
C VAL A 196 8.32 -7.57 13.17
N PHE A 197 9.00 -8.44 12.43
CA PHE A 197 9.66 -9.62 12.98
C PHE A 197 11.15 -9.56 12.71
N LEU A 198 11.97 -9.82 13.73
CA LEU A 198 13.41 -9.99 13.54
C LEU A 198 13.68 -11.43 13.08
N GLU A 199 13.94 -11.62 11.78
CA GLU A 199 14.17 -12.94 11.17
C GLU A 199 15.64 -13.36 11.16
N SER A 200 16.55 -12.42 11.42
CA SER A 200 17.97 -12.76 11.55
C SER A 200 18.23 -13.80 12.64
N LYS A 201 19.28 -14.59 12.45
CA LYS A 201 19.81 -15.42 13.53
C LYS A 201 20.20 -14.54 14.72
N THR A 202 19.52 -14.77 15.84
CA THR A 202 19.73 -14.07 17.10
C THR A 202 20.38 -14.97 18.13
N TYR A 203 20.96 -14.33 19.13
CA TYR A 203 21.52 -14.98 20.30
C TYR A 203 21.02 -14.24 21.55
N GLU A 204 20.45 -14.99 22.48
CA GLU A 204 20.15 -14.49 23.82
C GLU A 204 21.45 -14.29 24.59
N VAL A 205 21.63 -13.13 25.22
CA VAL A 205 22.87 -12.84 25.96
C VAL A 205 22.60 -12.94 27.46
N TYR A 206 22.31 -14.17 27.92
CA TYR A 206 21.99 -14.59 29.31
C TYR A 206 22.29 -13.55 30.41
N GLY A 207 21.23 -13.18 31.14
CA GLY A 207 21.23 -12.13 32.16
C GLY A 207 20.90 -10.74 31.60
N ASP A 208 20.44 -10.68 30.36
CA ASP A 208 19.76 -9.54 29.73
C ASP A 208 18.24 -9.74 29.74
N ASP A 209 17.55 -8.67 29.36
CA ASP A 209 16.13 -8.70 29.05
C ASP A 209 16.00 -9.45 27.72
N SER A 210 15.35 -10.63 27.74
CA SER A 210 15.21 -11.51 26.56
C SER A 210 14.49 -10.84 25.39
N THR A 211 13.92 -9.64 25.59
CA THR A 211 13.27 -8.83 24.57
C THR A 211 14.24 -8.18 23.58
N ASN A 212 15.54 -8.09 23.88
CA ASN A 212 16.50 -7.36 23.03
C ASN A 212 17.69 -8.24 22.61
N PRO A 213 17.53 -9.12 21.61
CA PRO A 213 18.55 -10.08 21.22
C PRO A 213 19.78 -9.42 20.58
N MET A 214 20.89 -10.16 20.57
CA MET A 214 22.08 -9.84 19.78
C MET A 214 21.97 -10.50 18.40
N VAL A 215 22.16 -9.74 17.32
CA VAL A 215 22.20 -10.30 15.96
C VAL A 215 23.55 -10.98 15.68
N GLY A 216 23.51 -12.08 14.93
CA GLY A 216 24.68 -12.85 14.54
C GLY A 216 25.42 -12.33 13.30
N SER A 217 24.94 -11.25 12.67
CA SER A 217 25.49 -10.67 11.43
C SER A 217 25.19 -9.16 11.35
N PRO A 218 26.06 -8.34 10.71
CA PRO A 218 25.76 -6.93 10.42
C PRO A 218 24.80 -6.74 9.24
N ALA A 219 24.46 -7.82 8.52
CA ALA A 219 23.34 -7.86 7.58
C ALA A 219 22.12 -8.42 8.33
N VAL A 220 21.23 -7.52 8.74
CA VAL A 220 20.07 -7.84 9.58
C VAL A 220 18.84 -7.98 8.71
N GLN A 221 18.12 -9.07 8.88
CA GLN A 221 16.88 -9.36 8.17
C GLN A 221 15.71 -9.12 9.12
N VAL A 222 14.81 -8.26 8.68
CA VAL A 222 13.52 -8.02 9.32
C VAL A 222 12.43 -8.41 8.33
N ARG A 223 11.37 -9.04 8.81
CA ARG A 223 10.19 -9.32 8.00
C ARG A 223 9.07 -8.37 8.40
N LEU A 224 8.51 -7.72 7.40
CA LEU A 224 7.34 -6.87 7.51
C LEU A 224 6.11 -7.66 7.06
N ALA A 225 5.00 -7.41 7.74
CA ALA A 225 3.68 -7.85 7.32
C ALA A 225 2.64 -6.82 7.78
N SER A 226 1.48 -6.85 7.13
CA SER A 226 0.31 -6.09 7.54
C SER A 226 -0.91 -7.01 7.54
N ASN A 227 -1.93 -6.65 8.31
CA ASN A 227 -3.25 -7.29 8.24
C ASN A 227 -4.03 -6.90 6.97
N GLU A 228 -3.50 -5.96 6.19
CA GLU A 228 -4.10 -5.48 4.94
C GLU A 228 -3.10 -5.56 3.79
N GLY A 229 -3.67 -5.49 2.58
CA GLY A 229 -2.94 -5.52 1.32
C GLY A 229 -2.75 -6.92 0.74
N ASP A 230 -2.73 -6.97 -0.59
CA ASP A 230 -2.49 -8.18 -1.37
C ASP A 230 -1.64 -7.85 -2.62
N ALA A 231 -1.47 -8.83 -3.51
CA ALA A 231 -0.65 -8.65 -4.71
C ALA A 231 -1.18 -7.57 -5.67
N ASP A 232 -2.50 -7.39 -5.73
CA ASP A 232 -3.16 -6.40 -6.58
C ASP A 232 -3.30 -5.04 -5.86
N HIS A 233 -3.34 -5.06 -4.53
CA HIS A 233 -3.57 -3.91 -3.66
C HIS A 233 -2.50 -3.80 -2.55
N PRO A 234 -1.22 -3.64 -2.87
CA PRO A 234 -0.15 -3.73 -1.87
C PRO A 234 -0.16 -2.55 -0.90
N VAL A 235 0.12 -2.79 0.37
CA VAL A 235 0.46 -1.72 1.32
C VAL A 235 1.84 -1.13 1.00
N LYS A 236 2.05 0.13 1.37
CA LYS A 236 3.36 0.79 1.36
C LYS A 236 3.89 0.89 2.78
N TYR A 237 5.19 0.73 2.98
CA TYR A 237 5.81 0.88 4.28
C TYR A 237 6.67 2.14 4.36
N ALA A 238 6.58 2.83 5.50
CA ALA A 238 7.58 3.79 5.93
C ALA A 238 8.40 3.16 7.06
N CYS A 239 9.70 3.01 6.86
CA CYS A 239 10.59 2.38 7.84
C CYS A 239 11.71 3.30 8.29
N THR A 240 12.13 3.12 9.55
CA THR A 240 13.30 3.79 10.11
C THR A 240 14.22 2.82 10.85
N LEU A 241 15.51 3.11 10.85
CA LEU A 241 16.53 2.49 11.70
C LEU A 241 17.17 3.62 12.51
N ASP A 242 16.96 3.61 13.82
CA ASP A 242 17.38 4.68 14.73
C ASP A 242 16.93 6.06 14.24
N GLU A 243 15.64 6.18 13.93
CA GLU A 243 14.97 7.40 13.43
C GLU A 243 15.37 7.82 12.00
N ALA A 244 16.41 7.20 11.40
CA ALA A 244 16.78 7.46 10.02
C ALA A 244 15.95 6.60 9.04
N SER A 245 15.39 7.22 8.01
CA SER A 245 14.61 6.51 6.99
C SER A 245 15.47 5.47 6.26
N VAL A 246 14.90 4.28 6.08
CA VAL A 246 15.52 3.18 5.34
C VAL A 246 14.51 2.58 4.37
N GLU A 247 15.00 2.11 3.23
CA GLU A 247 14.19 1.39 2.26
C GLU A 247 13.71 0.05 2.85
N CYS A 248 12.44 -0.25 2.63
CA CYS A 248 11.82 -1.47 3.08
C CYS A 248 10.65 -1.86 2.18
N ALA A 249 10.28 -3.14 2.23
CA ALA A 249 9.18 -3.68 1.48
C ALA A 249 8.48 -4.78 2.29
N ASP A 250 7.27 -5.12 1.86
CA ASP A 250 6.53 -6.26 2.40
C ASP A 250 7.38 -7.55 2.34
N GLY A 251 7.24 -8.41 3.35
CA GLY A 251 8.11 -9.57 3.49
C GLY A 251 9.51 -9.21 4.01
N ILE A 252 10.56 -9.86 3.50
CA ILE A 252 11.91 -9.74 4.07
C ILE A 252 12.63 -8.50 3.54
N THR A 253 12.94 -7.58 4.45
CA THR A 253 13.83 -6.44 4.24
C THR A 253 15.20 -6.74 4.85
N THR A 254 16.30 -6.48 4.10
CA THR A 254 17.67 -6.66 4.59
C THR A 254 18.34 -5.31 4.87
N LEU A 255 18.57 -5.01 6.15
CA LEU A 255 19.36 -3.88 6.62
C LEU A 255 20.84 -4.24 6.48
N THR A 256 21.57 -3.52 5.61
CA THR A 256 22.98 -3.80 5.36
C THR A 256 23.89 -2.90 6.19
N LYS A 257 25.06 -3.43 6.59
CA LYS A 257 26.13 -2.69 7.28
C LYS A 257 25.64 -2.01 8.57
N VAL A 258 24.77 -2.68 9.32
CA VAL A 258 24.31 -2.15 10.62
C VAL A 258 25.52 -1.97 11.54
N GLY A 259 25.68 -0.75 12.04
CA GLY A 259 26.78 -0.38 12.93
C GLY A 259 26.72 -1.15 14.25
N PRO A 260 27.75 -1.08 15.10
CA PRO A 260 27.71 -1.71 16.40
C PRO A 260 26.94 -0.89 17.43
N GLY A 261 26.12 -1.52 18.24
CA GLY A 261 25.34 -0.87 19.28
C GLY A 261 23.92 -1.40 19.40
N ARG A 262 23.09 -0.68 20.17
CA ARG A 262 21.65 -0.88 20.21
C ARG A 262 21.04 -0.20 19.00
N HIS A 263 20.13 -0.90 18.33
CA HIS A 263 19.36 -0.40 17.22
C HIS A 263 17.87 -0.56 17.49
N ARG A 264 17.06 0.38 17.01
CA ARG A 264 15.61 0.25 16.94
C ARG A 264 15.17 0.39 15.50
N PHE A 265 14.52 -0.64 14.98
CA PHE A 265 13.89 -0.61 13.68
C PHE A 265 12.38 -0.48 13.87
N GLU A 266 11.75 0.41 13.10
CA GLU A 266 10.32 0.68 13.11
C GLU A 266 9.75 0.65 11.70
N ALA A 267 8.50 0.21 11.57
CA ALA A 267 7.76 0.28 10.33
C ALA A 267 6.28 0.64 10.57
N ALA A 268 5.71 1.40 9.64
CA ALA A 268 4.28 1.67 9.55
C ALA A 268 3.79 1.42 8.13
N ALA A 269 2.73 0.61 7.99
CA ALA A 269 2.04 0.34 6.74
C ALA A 269 1.09 1.47 6.38
N THR A 270 0.85 1.66 5.08
CA THR A 270 -0.15 2.57 4.52
C THR A 270 -0.88 1.85 3.40
N ASP A 271 -2.21 1.82 3.47
CA ASP A 271 -3.06 1.10 2.52
C ASP A 271 -3.25 1.85 1.18
N GLN A 272 -4.18 1.36 0.36
CA GLN A 272 -4.50 1.94 -0.95
C GLN A 272 -5.32 3.24 -0.87
N ALA A 273 -6.12 3.39 0.18
CA ALA A 273 -6.85 4.61 0.50
C ALA A 273 -5.93 5.70 1.05
N GLY A 274 -4.76 5.29 1.54
CA GLY A 274 -3.74 6.09 2.17
C GLY A 274 -3.85 6.12 3.69
N ASN A 275 -4.68 5.29 4.33
CA ASN A 275 -4.70 5.21 5.79
C ASN A 275 -3.38 4.60 6.26
N THR A 276 -2.75 5.25 7.23
CA THR A 276 -1.46 4.84 7.77
C THR A 276 -1.67 4.27 9.15
N ASP A 277 -0.96 3.19 9.47
CA ASP A 277 -0.93 2.61 10.81
C ASP A 277 -0.56 3.69 11.85
N PRO A 278 -1.46 4.03 12.80
CA PRO A 278 -1.19 5.05 13.82
C PRO A 278 -0.23 4.56 14.91
N THR A 279 0.06 3.26 14.96
CA THR A 279 0.89 2.59 15.96
C THR A 279 2.00 1.77 15.30
N PRO A 280 3.07 2.42 14.78
CA PRO A 280 4.18 1.72 14.15
C PRO A 280 4.72 0.59 15.03
N ASP A 281 4.91 -0.60 14.44
CA ASP A 281 5.51 -1.72 15.16
C ASP A 281 7.04 -1.67 15.08
N SER A 282 7.71 -2.23 16.08
CA SER A 282 9.14 -2.04 16.27
C SER A 282 9.85 -3.24 16.89
N VAL A 283 11.10 -3.44 16.45
CA VAL A 283 12.02 -4.40 17.06
C VAL A 283 13.29 -3.68 17.50
N VAL A 284 13.79 -4.08 18.68
CA VAL A 284 15.06 -3.58 19.21
C VAL A 284 16.04 -4.74 19.24
N PHE A 285 17.25 -4.49 18.74
CA PHE A 285 18.30 -5.49 18.69
C PHE A 285 19.67 -4.86 18.92
N TYR A 286 20.66 -5.70 19.21
CA TYR A 286 22.03 -5.27 19.40
C TYR A 286 22.94 -5.89 18.34
N SER A 287 23.75 -5.03 17.73
CA SER A 287 24.73 -5.39 16.72
C SER A 287 26.14 -5.40 17.34
N PRO A 288 26.87 -6.54 17.32
CA PRO A 288 28.27 -6.60 17.70
C PRO A 288 29.17 -5.68 16.89
N ARG A 289 30.32 -5.37 17.46
CA ARG A 289 31.43 -4.72 16.76
C ARG A 289 32.35 -5.78 16.18
N ASN A 290 32.46 -5.83 14.86
CA ASN A 290 33.50 -6.61 14.21
C ASN A 290 34.89 -6.13 14.66
N LEU A 291 35.77 -7.05 15.04
CA LEU A 291 37.14 -6.70 15.42
C LEU A 291 37.99 -6.55 14.16
N THR A 292 38.78 -5.47 14.13
CA THR A 292 39.79 -5.24 13.09
C THR A 292 41.17 -5.20 13.73
N GLY A 293 42.18 -5.71 13.02
CA GLY A 293 43.55 -5.76 13.52
C GLY A 293 44.56 -5.63 12.39
N SER A 294 45.79 -5.31 12.77
CA SER A 294 46.97 -5.36 11.91
C SER A 294 47.94 -6.42 12.43
N ALA A 295 49.03 -6.66 11.69
CA ALA A 295 50.09 -7.57 12.12
C ALA A 295 50.47 -7.37 13.61
N PRO A 296 50.62 -8.45 14.38
CA PRO A 296 50.68 -9.86 13.96
C PRO A 296 49.31 -10.56 13.83
N TRP A 297 48.20 -9.82 13.86
CA TRP A 297 46.88 -10.38 13.56
C TRP A 297 46.65 -10.43 12.06
N ARG A 298 46.12 -11.55 11.57
CA ARG A 298 45.64 -11.71 10.20
C ARG A 298 44.13 -11.84 10.18
N THR A 299 43.48 -11.14 9.26
CA THR A 299 42.06 -11.35 8.96
C THR A 299 41.91 -12.56 8.04
N VAL A 300 41.03 -13.48 8.41
CA VAL A 300 40.70 -14.68 7.64
C VAL A 300 39.22 -14.61 7.27
N ARG A 301 38.91 -14.59 5.97
CA ARG A 301 37.52 -14.61 5.50
C ARG A 301 36.95 -16.02 5.55
N GLN A 302 35.82 -16.16 6.22
CA GLN A 302 35.11 -17.43 6.34
C GLN A 302 33.65 -17.17 6.75
N GLY A 303 32.70 -17.86 6.11
CA GLY A 303 31.29 -17.77 6.49
C GLY A 303 31.01 -18.31 7.90
N GLY A 304 29.94 -17.83 8.51
CA GLY A 304 29.49 -18.25 9.85
C GLY A 304 30.16 -17.54 11.03
N TYR A 305 31.00 -16.54 10.76
CA TYR A 305 31.44 -15.53 11.72
C TYR A 305 30.64 -14.25 11.54
N TYR A 306 30.66 -13.36 12.54
CA TYR A 306 29.81 -12.19 12.61
C TYR A 306 29.80 -11.38 11.30
N ALA A 307 30.97 -10.92 10.86
CA ALA A 307 31.10 -10.16 9.60
C ALA A 307 31.60 -11.00 8.42
N GLY A 308 31.53 -12.34 8.52
CA GLY A 308 32.11 -13.25 7.52
C GLY A 308 33.65 -13.30 7.56
N ASP A 309 34.26 -12.84 8.65
CA ASP A 309 35.68 -12.96 8.91
C ASP A 309 35.99 -13.15 10.40
N PHE A 310 37.24 -13.48 10.71
CA PHE A 310 37.77 -13.46 12.07
C PHE A 310 39.26 -13.09 12.04
N LEU A 311 39.79 -12.67 13.19
CA LEU A 311 41.20 -12.39 13.38
C LEU A 311 41.91 -13.58 13.98
N GLN A 312 43.06 -13.95 13.42
CA GLN A 312 43.91 -15.04 13.90
C GLN A 312 45.34 -14.57 14.17
N THR A 313 45.97 -15.13 15.20
CA THR A 313 47.42 -15.01 15.44
C THR A 313 47.94 -16.20 16.24
N ASP A 314 49.23 -16.46 16.17
CA ASP A 314 49.98 -17.39 17.04
C ASP A 314 50.94 -16.65 17.98
N GLN A 315 50.99 -15.31 17.92
CA GLN A 315 51.93 -14.50 18.67
C GLN A 315 51.40 -14.18 20.07
N VAL A 316 52.06 -14.69 21.11
CA VAL A 316 51.75 -14.35 22.50
C VAL A 316 52.03 -12.87 22.75
N GLY A 317 51.12 -12.19 23.46
CA GLY A 317 51.22 -10.75 23.74
C GLY A 317 50.64 -9.85 22.65
N ALA A 318 50.30 -10.38 21.47
CA ALA A 318 49.59 -9.62 20.43
C ALA A 318 48.29 -9.01 20.97
N GLN A 319 47.98 -7.77 20.58
CA GLN A 319 46.85 -7.02 21.12
C GLN A 319 45.89 -6.53 20.04
N LEU A 320 44.62 -6.47 20.41
CA LEU A 320 43.57 -5.77 19.69
C LEU A 320 42.96 -4.72 20.58
N LYS A 321 42.37 -3.70 19.95
CA LYS A 321 41.72 -2.59 20.61
C LYS A 321 40.34 -2.39 20.01
N ALA A 322 39.35 -2.13 20.86
CA ALA A 322 38.04 -1.67 20.47
C ALA A 322 37.59 -0.52 21.39
N PRO A 323 36.78 0.42 20.90
CA PRO A 323 36.22 1.45 21.76
C PRO A 323 35.22 0.84 22.76
N GLY A 324 35.18 1.37 23.98
CA GLY A 324 34.18 1.04 24.98
C GLY A 324 33.66 2.33 25.63
N LYS A 325 32.38 2.63 25.44
CA LYS A 325 31.70 3.77 26.04
C LYS A 325 30.53 3.25 26.86
N ASN A 326 30.46 3.65 28.12
CA ASN A 326 29.40 3.26 29.06
C ASN A 326 29.13 1.75 29.02
N VAL A 327 30.18 0.92 29.09
CA VAL A 327 30.02 -0.53 28.98
C VAL A 327 29.72 -1.10 30.36
N ARG A 328 28.60 -1.80 30.48
CA ARG A 328 28.21 -2.62 31.63
C ARG A 328 28.43 -4.09 31.29
N VAL A 329 27.78 -4.55 30.22
CA VAL A 329 27.89 -5.90 29.70
C VAL A 329 28.96 -5.93 28.61
N LEU A 330 29.89 -6.89 28.70
CA LEU A 330 30.88 -7.17 27.67
C LEU A 330 30.89 -8.67 27.39
N ARG A 331 30.73 -9.03 26.12
CA ARG A 331 30.96 -10.38 25.61
C ARG A 331 32.06 -10.37 24.56
N LEU A 332 32.89 -11.40 24.57
CA LEU A 332 33.82 -11.69 23.48
C LEU A 332 33.19 -12.77 22.61
N ILE A 333 33.09 -12.51 21.31
CA ILE A 333 32.65 -13.48 20.32
C ILE A 333 33.91 -14.06 19.67
N ALA A 334 34.07 -15.36 19.78
CA ALA A 334 35.22 -16.09 19.28
C ALA A 334 34.85 -17.57 19.10
N PRO A 335 35.56 -18.34 18.26
CA PRO A 335 35.36 -19.77 18.23
C PRO A 335 35.88 -20.42 19.52
N ALA A 336 35.21 -21.48 19.95
CA ALA A 336 35.70 -22.44 20.93
C ALA A 336 36.20 -23.68 20.20
N GLY A 337 37.32 -24.28 20.60
CA GLY A 337 37.73 -25.53 19.96
C GLY A 337 39.15 -26.01 20.27
N PRO A 338 39.54 -27.16 19.69
CA PRO A 338 40.86 -27.72 19.93
C PRO A 338 41.93 -26.80 19.36
N GLN A 339 43.11 -26.81 20.01
CA GLN A 339 44.28 -26.01 19.61
C GLN A 339 44.06 -24.49 19.66
N LEU A 340 42.97 -24.02 20.28
CA LEU A 340 42.79 -22.60 20.57
C LEU A 340 43.41 -22.21 21.92
N GLY A 341 44.01 -21.02 21.95
CA GLY A 341 44.71 -20.47 23.11
C GLY A 341 43.81 -19.75 24.13
N LYS A 342 44.44 -18.91 24.94
CA LYS A 342 43.77 -18.05 25.93
C LYS A 342 44.01 -16.59 25.58
N VAL A 343 43.00 -15.76 25.81
CA VAL A 343 43.12 -14.31 25.72
C VAL A 343 42.80 -13.67 27.07
N GLU A 344 43.29 -12.46 27.27
CA GLU A 344 42.88 -11.60 28.37
C GLU A 344 42.17 -10.37 27.81
N VAL A 345 41.04 -10.03 28.43
CA VAL A 345 40.21 -8.89 28.03
C VAL A 345 40.07 -7.95 29.22
N ARG A 346 40.25 -6.65 28.97
CA ARG A 346 39.93 -5.58 29.95
C ARG A 346 39.33 -4.37 29.24
N ILE A 347 38.72 -3.48 30.01
CA ILE A 347 38.24 -2.18 29.54
C ILE A 347 38.84 -1.06 30.38
N GLY A 348 39.48 -0.08 29.73
CA GLY A 348 40.13 1.03 30.44
C GLY A 348 41.20 0.52 31.42
N HIS A 349 41.04 0.87 32.69
CA HIS A 349 41.91 0.47 33.80
C HIS A 349 41.36 -0.71 34.63
N SER A 350 40.32 -1.40 34.14
CA SER A 350 39.79 -2.57 34.82
C SER A 350 40.83 -3.70 34.89
N ILE A 351 40.57 -4.65 35.80
CA ILE A 351 41.32 -5.90 35.86
C ILE A 351 41.26 -6.65 34.52
N TRP A 352 42.33 -7.40 34.22
CA TRP A 352 42.35 -8.34 33.11
C TRP A 352 41.55 -9.58 33.48
N ARG A 353 40.62 -9.98 32.60
CA ARG A 353 39.85 -11.21 32.72
C ARG A 353 40.32 -12.20 31.67
N THR A 354 40.70 -13.40 32.09
CA THR A 354 41.13 -14.46 31.17
C THR A 354 39.93 -15.15 30.56
N VAL A 355 39.94 -15.31 29.23
CA VAL A 355 38.98 -16.11 28.47
C VAL A 355 39.72 -17.30 27.86
N ASN A 356 39.24 -18.51 28.15
CA ASN A 356 39.80 -19.75 27.61
C ASN A 356 39.04 -20.15 26.35
N LEU A 357 39.71 -20.16 25.20
CA LEU A 357 39.09 -20.53 23.92
C LEU A 357 39.20 -22.03 23.62
N ALA A 358 40.02 -22.75 24.40
CA ALA A 358 40.19 -24.19 24.23
C ALA A 358 38.91 -24.95 24.61
N ALA A 359 38.45 -25.82 23.72
CA ALA A 359 37.37 -26.77 23.94
C ALA A 359 37.63 -28.07 23.19
N THR A 360 36.93 -29.16 23.55
CA THR A 360 37.05 -30.46 22.86
C THR A 360 36.35 -30.43 21.49
N THR A 361 35.19 -29.78 21.41
CA THR A 361 34.40 -29.63 20.18
C THR A 361 34.59 -28.24 19.61
N TYR A 362 34.68 -28.15 18.27
CA TYR A 362 34.76 -26.85 17.60
C TYR A 362 33.38 -26.20 17.49
N GLU A 363 33.19 -25.08 18.16
CA GLU A 363 32.04 -24.21 18.03
C GLU A 363 32.50 -22.90 17.37
N ARG A 364 31.98 -22.60 16.19
CA ARG A 364 32.45 -21.46 15.39
C ARG A 364 32.11 -20.11 16.01
N PHE A 365 30.91 -19.99 16.56
CA PHE A 365 30.37 -18.76 17.11
C PHE A 365 30.01 -19.00 18.58
N HIS A 366 30.98 -18.79 19.47
CA HIS A 366 30.79 -18.94 20.91
C HIS A 366 30.84 -17.57 21.59
N ILE A 367 29.98 -17.38 22.59
CA ILE A 367 29.81 -16.10 23.29
C ILE A 367 30.39 -16.20 24.70
N TYR A 368 31.59 -15.65 24.89
CA TYR A 368 32.27 -15.65 26.19
C TYR A 368 31.84 -14.47 27.05
N LYS A 369 31.43 -14.75 28.29
CA LYS A 369 31.12 -13.72 29.30
C LYS A 369 32.41 -13.11 29.85
N VAL A 370 32.62 -11.82 29.56
CA VAL A 370 33.71 -11.03 30.16
C VAL A 370 33.17 -10.18 31.32
N ARG A 371 32.03 -9.51 31.15
CA ARG A 371 31.39 -8.67 32.17
C ARG A 371 29.88 -8.87 32.20
N GLY A 372 29.28 -8.96 33.39
CA GLY A 372 27.85 -9.22 33.59
C GLY A 372 26.97 -7.97 33.66
N ALA A 373 25.65 -8.16 33.70
CA ALA A 373 24.67 -7.08 33.82
C ALA A 373 24.75 -6.31 35.17
N TYR A 374 25.33 -6.92 36.20
CA TYR A 374 25.47 -6.31 37.52
C TYR A 374 26.82 -5.61 37.73
N ASP A 375 27.74 -5.66 36.74
CA ASP A 375 29.00 -4.91 36.84
C ASP A 375 28.72 -3.39 36.74
N PRO A 376 29.56 -2.52 37.34
CA PRO A 376 29.40 -1.07 37.23
C PRO A 376 29.65 -0.56 35.80
N LEU A 377 29.11 0.59 35.42
CA LEU A 377 29.42 1.20 34.13
C LEU A 377 30.92 1.59 34.05
N VAL A 378 31.58 1.22 32.95
CA VAL A 378 32.98 1.59 32.71
C VAL A 378 33.16 2.04 31.25
N SER A 379 33.94 3.10 31.06
CA SER A 379 34.36 3.59 29.76
C SER A 379 35.88 3.42 29.59
N GLY A 380 36.33 3.28 28.35
CA GLY A 380 37.73 3.17 27.99
C GLY A 380 37.96 2.19 26.84
N THR A 381 39.21 2.09 26.38
CA THR A 381 39.58 1.12 25.35
C THR A 381 39.44 -0.30 25.87
N ILE A 382 38.64 -1.12 25.18
CA ILE A 382 38.62 -2.57 25.34
C ILE A 382 39.92 -3.09 24.73
N ARG A 383 40.74 -3.76 25.54
CA ARG A 383 41.99 -4.39 25.09
C ARG A 383 41.84 -5.90 25.19
N ILE A 384 42.15 -6.58 24.10
CA ILE A 384 42.23 -8.04 24.03
C ILE A 384 43.69 -8.38 23.78
N ARG A 385 44.28 -9.23 24.61
CA ARG A 385 45.69 -9.64 24.51
C ARG A 385 45.77 -11.16 24.46
N VAL A 386 46.64 -11.70 23.61
CA VAL A 386 46.98 -13.13 23.64
C VAL A 386 47.76 -13.45 24.91
N LYS A 387 47.20 -14.33 25.75
CA LYS A 387 47.82 -14.79 27.00
C LYS A 387 48.70 -16.00 26.76
N SER A 388 48.21 -16.97 26.00
CA SER A 388 48.93 -18.21 25.71
C SER A 388 48.43 -18.85 24.43
N VAL A 389 49.33 -19.51 23.70
CA VAL A 389 49.02 -20.29 22.49
C VAL A 389 49.54 -21.72 22.70
N PRO A 390 48.75 -22.77 22.45
CA PRO A 390 49.24 -24.14 22.58
C PRO A 390 50.19 -24.49 21.42
N ARG A 391 50.97 -25.57 21.56
CA ARG A 391 51.89 -26.02 20.50
C ARG A 391 51.12 -26.28 19.20
N ASN A 392 51.58 -25.67 18.10
CA ASN A 392 50.93 -25.71 16.77
C ASN A 392 49.49 -25.19 16.77
N GLY A 393 49.12 -24.36 17.75
CA GLY A 393 47.79 -23.76 17.86
C GLY A 393 47.77 -22.27 17.54
N PHE A 394 46.61 -21.67 17.76
CA PHE A 394 46.35 -20.26 17.45
C PHE A 394 45.40 -19.63 18.47
N VAL A 395 45.27 -18.31 18.43
CA VAL A 395 44.12 -17.59 18.95
C VAL A 395 43.30 -17.07 17.79
N ARG A 396 41.98 -17.20 17.91
CA ARG A 396 40.99 -16.65 16.98
C ARG A 396 39.99 -15.81 17.74
N VAL A 397 39.67 -14.63 17.24
CA VAL A 397 38.63 -13.74 17.80
C VAL A 397 37.86 -13.10 16.66
N ASP A 398 36.57 -12.86 16.87
CA ASP A 398 35.65 -12.41 15.82
C ASP A 398 35.16 -11.00 16.13
N ALA A 399 34.30 -10.86 17.14
CA ALA A 399 33.62 -9.61 17.44
C ALA A 399 33.53 -9.36 18.96
N VAL A 400 33.11 -8.15 19.31
CA VAL A 400 32.77 -7.80 20.70
C VAL A 400 31.37 -7.21 20.78
N TYR A 401 30.60 -7.70 21.76
CA TYR A 401 29.29 -7.16 22.07
C TYR A 401 29.37 -6.33 23.35
N THR A 402 28.75 -5.14 23.32
CA THR A 402 28.71 -4.21 24.45
C THR A 402 27.31 -3.67 24.66
N ARG A 403 26.89 -3.58 25.92
CA ARG A 403 25.64 -2.92 26.32
C ARG A 403 25.87 -2.06 27.57
N GLN A 404 25.11 -0.97 27.68
CA GLN A 404 25.11 -0.06 28.84
C GLN A 404 24.42 -0.64 30.07
#